data_AF-A0A0N5AI20-F1
#
_entry.id   AF-A0A0N5AI20-F1
#
_cell.length_a   1.000
_cell.length_b   1.000
_cell.length_c   1.000
_cell.angle_alpha   90.00
_cell.angle_beta   90.00
_cell.angle_gamma   90.00
#
_symmetry.space_group_name_H-M   'P 1'
#
loop_
_entity.id
_entity.type
_entity.pdbx_description
1 polymer ?
#
loop_
_entity_poly.entity_id
_entity_poly.type
_entity_poly.pdbx_seq_one_letter_code
_entity_poly.pdbx_strand_id
1 'polypeptide(L)'
;MIFPEVCADKTAPGRPSDCPRLSYLCNDPIYYNVMTSQCPKTCNRCPGSSLPTTTVTDCIDLAAPGRPSDCRNLQYLCNSPLYSDLMRKQCRKTCGFC
;
A
#
# COMPACT_ATOMS: atom_id res chain seq x y z
N MET A 1 14.63 20.39 14.57
CA MET A 1 13.48 19.69 15.18
C MET A 1 12.53 19.31 14.06
N ILE A 2 12.54 18.04 13.64
CA ILE A 2 11.57 17.53 12.66
C ILE A 2 10.50 16.86 13.52
N PHE A 3 9.40 17.58 13.78
CA PHE A 3 8.19 16.92 14.25
C PHE A 3 7.71 16.06 13.08
N PRO A 4 7.57 14.73 13.23
CA PRO A 4 6.80 13.98 12.25
C PRO A 4 5.43 14.66 12.26
N GLU A 5 4.98 15.20 11.12
CA GLU A 5 3.62 15.69 11.01
C GLU A 5 2.70 14.50 11.30
N VAL A 6 2.30 14.38 12.57
CA VAL A 6 1.37 13.36 13.01
C VAL A 6 0.10 13.70 12.26
N CYS A 7 -0.20 12.89 11.25
CA CYS A 7 -1.43 13.01 10.53
C CYS A 7 -2.59 12.86 11.52
N ALA A 8 -3.18 13.99 11.84
CA ALA A 8 -4.27 14.12 12.79
C ALA A 8 -5.37 14.92 12.12
N ASP A 9 -6.60 14.59 12.49
CA ASP A 9 -7.75 15.35 12.06
C ASP A 9 -7.69 16.76 12.65
N LYS A 10 -7.84 17.77 11.80
CA LYS A 10 -7.86 19.17 12.22
C LYS A 10 -9.15 19.46 12.95
N THR A 11 -9.03 19.81 14.22
CA THR A 11 -10.14 20.22 15.08
C THR A 11 -9.96 21.63 15.56
N ALA A 12 -11.05 22.38 15.66
CA ALA A 12 -11.04 23.63 16.40
C ALA A 12 -10.70 23.35 17.88
N PRO A 13 -9.87 24.19 18.53
CA PRO A 13 -9.56 24.02 19.95
C PRO A 13 -10.85 24.08 20.77
N GLY A 14 -11.14 23.00 21.51
CA GLY A 14 -12.33 22.88 22.34
C GLY A 14 -13.56 22.22 21.70
N ARG A 15 -13.44 21.60 20.52
CA ARG A 15 -14.52 20.75 19.94
C ARG A 15 -14.00 19.38 19.48
N PRO A 16 -14.80 18.31 19.61
CA PRO A 16 -14.47 17.02 18.99
C PRO A 16 -14.43 17.15 17.47
N SER A 17 -13.61 16.33 16.81
CA SER A 17 -13.53 16.30 15.35
C SER A 17 -14.89 15.94 14.76
N ASP A 18 -15.42 16.77 13.86
CA ASP A 18 -16.59 16.40 13.03
C ASP A 18 -16.21 15.35 11.95
N CYS A 19 -14.92 15.14 11.74
CA CYS A 19 -14.36 14.18 10.78
C CYS A 19 -15.00 12.78 10.83
N PRO A 20 -15.11 12.07 11.97
CA PRO A 20 -15.77 10.76 12.05
C PRO A 20 -17.21 10.78 11.54
N ARG A 21 -17.95 11.87 11.77
CA ARG A 21 -19.34 12.02 11.29
C ARG A 21 -19.40 12.33 9.80
N LEU A 22 -18.35 12.93 9.24
CA LEU A 22 -18.21 13.27 7.83
C LEU A 22 -17.45 12.19 7.03
N SER A 23 -17.11 11.05 7.63
CA SER A 23 -16.34 9.96 6.98
C SER A 23 -16.96 9.47 5.66
N TYR A 24 -18.28 9.57 5.50
CA TYR A 24 -18.97 9.25 4.25
C TYR A 24 -18.59 10.18 3.09
N LEU A 25 -18.23 11.44 3.38
CA LEU A 25 -17.79 12.43 2.39
C LEU A 25 -16.35 12.21 1.93
N CYS A 26 -15.61 11.26 2.51
CA CYS A 26 -14.23 10.99 2.10
C CYS A 26 -14.18 10.65 0.61
N ASN A 27 -15.16 9.91 0.10
CA ASN A 27 -15.24 9.50 -1.31
C ASN A 27 -15.98 10.49 -2.21
N ASP A 28 -16.52 11.58 -1.66
CA ASP A 28 -17.23 12.59 -2.43
C ASP A 28 -16.22 13.48 -3.18
N PRO A 29 -16.28 13.59 -4.52
CA PRO A 29 -15.27 14.32 -5.30
C PRO A 29 -15.21 15.80 -4.94
N ILE A 30 -16.34 16.39 -4.52
CA ILE A 30 -16.42 17.79 -4.09
C ILE A 30 -15.69 17.98 -2.75
N TYR A 31 -15.88 17.05 -1.81
CA TYR A 31 -15.31 17.13 -0.46
C TYR A 31 -13.96 16.42 -0.34
N TYR A 32 -13.50 15.76 -1.39
CA TYR A 32 -12.27 14.97 -1.44
C TYR A 32 -11.06 15.77 -0.95
N ASN A 33 -10.84 16.96 -1.52
CA ASN A 33 -9.71 17.83 -1.16
C ASN A 33 -9.85 18.39 0.26
N VAL A 34 -11.08 18.75 0.66
CA VAL A 34 -11.38 19.31 1.98
C VAL A 34 -11.11 18.26 3.05
N MET A 35 -11.62 17.04 2.89
CA MET A 35 -11.40 15.95 3.82
C MET A 35 -9.95 15.48 3.84
N THR A 36 -9.24 15.53 2.71
CA THR A 36 -7.80 15.26 2.67
C THR A 36 -7.01 16.29 3.48
N SER A 37 -7.42 17.56 3.45
CA SER A 37 -6.70 18.64 4.15
C SER A 37 -7.12 18.80 5.63
N GLN A 38 -8.37 18.49 5.95
CA GLN A 38 -8.98 18.69 7.28
C GLN A 38 -9.08 17.39 8.08
N CYS A 39 -9.34 16.27 7.43
CA CYS A 39 -9.58 14.98 8.06
C CYS A 39 -8.72 13.86 7.46
N PRO A 40 -7.40 14.06 7.28
CA PRO A 40 -6.56 13.05 6.62
C PRO A 40 -6.50 11.76 7.43
N LYS A 41 -6.65 11.79 8.76
CA LYS A 41 -6.63 10.59 9.59
C LYS A 41 -7.93 9.80 9.46
N THR A 42 -9.07 10.47 9.55
CA THR A 42 -10.37 9.81 9.38
C THR A 42 -10.55 9.22 7.98
N CYS A 43 -10.04 9.88 6.93
CA CYS A 43 -10.09 9.35 5.57
C CYS A 43 -8.92 8.42 5.20
N ASN A 44 -8.02 8.09 6.13
CA ASN A 44 -6.80 7.32 5.88
C ASN A 44 -5.92 7.90 4.74
N ARG A 45 -5.87 9.23 4.62
CA ARG A 45 -5.11 10.01 3.61
C ARG A 45 -3.86 10.66 4.15
N CYS A 46 -3.33 10.14 5.25
CA CYS A 46 -2.13 10.65 5.88
C CYS A 46 -0.91 10.60 4.93
N PRO A 47 -0.30 11.76 4.59
CA PRO A 47 0.98 11.79 3.89
C PRO A 47 2.07 11.38 4.89
N GLY A 48 2.37 10.08 4.92
CA GLY A 48 3.19 9.47 5.98
C GLY A 48 2.79 8.03 6.28
N SER A 49 1.62 7.59 5.81
CA SER A 49 1.31 6.17 5.58
C SER A 49 1.66 5.72 4.15
N SER A 50 2.55 6.47 3.47
CA SER A 50 3.72 5.73 3.01
C SER A 50 4.42 5.21 4.27
N LEU A 51 3.92 4.07 4.80
CA LEU A 51 4.83 2.99 5.19
C LEU A 51 5.96 3.12 4.19
N PRO A 52 7.23 3.30 4.60
CA PRO A 52 8.29 3.30 3.63
C PRO A 52 7.94 2.13 2.74
N THR A 53 7.65 2.45 1.48
CA THR A 53 7.72 1.44 0.46
C THR A 53 9.24 1.20 0.38
N THR A 54 9.88 0.69 1.45
CA THR A 54 10.13 -0.74 1.48
C THR A 54 9.00 -1.37 0.67
N THR A 55 9.21 -1.37 -0.65
CA THR A 55 9.65 -2.58 -1.29
C THR A 55 10.46 -3.42 -0.29
N VAL A 56 9.81 -3.90 0.78
CA VAL A 56 9.74 -5.31 0.99
C VAL A 56 9.15 -5.69 -0.35
N THR A 57 10.06 -6.00 -1.27
CA THR A 57 9.90 -7.13 -2.14
C THR A 57 9.28 -8.19 -1.25
N ASP A 58 7.96 -8.10 -1.05
CA ASP A 58 7.20 -9.10 -0.34
C ASP A 58 7.59 -10.33 -1.15
N CYS A 59 8.25 -11.26 -0.49
CA CYS A 59 8.79 -12.39 -1.18
C CYS A 59 7.60 -13.28 -1.50
N ILE A 60 6.86 -12.86 -2.52
CA ILE A 60 5.61 -13.42 -2.96
C ILE A 60 5.75 -13.75 -4.42
N ASP A 61 5.10 -14.84 -4.76
CA ASP A 61 4.96 -15.28 -6.13
C ASP A 61 3.83 -14.46 -6.76
N LEU A 62 4.20 -13.53 -7.64
CA LEU A 62 3.27 -12.76 -8.46
C LEU A 62 2.54 -13.71 -9.41
N ALA A 63 1.22 -13.61 -9.44
CA ALA A 63 0.38 -14.29 -10.41
C ALA A 63 -0.34 -13.28 -11.30
N ALA A 64 -0.72 -13.72 -12.50
CA ALA A 64 -1.65 -12.95 -13.32
C ALA A 64 -2.98 -12.75 -12.55
N PRO A 65 -3.62 -11.57 -12.69
CA PRO A 65 -4.88 -11.30 -12.01
C PRO A 65 -5.93 -12.36 -12.38
N GLY A 66 -6.45 -13.06 -11.37
CA GLY A 66 -7.46 -14.11 -11.54
C GLY A 66 -6.91 -15.52 -11.75
N ARG A 67 -5.61 -15.77 -11.60
CA ARG A 67 -5.02 -17.12 -11.60
C ARG A 67 -4.12 -17.35 -10.38
N PRO A 68 -4.04 -18.59 -9.84
CA PRO A 68 -3.04 -18.93 -8.84
C PRO A 68 -1.63 -18.87 -9.45
N SER A 69 -0.61 -18.58 -8.64
CA SER A 69 0.78 -18.50 -9.10
C SER A 69 1.26 -19.89 -9.58
N ASP A 70 1.48 -20.04 -10.88
CA ASP A 70 2.04 -21.27 -11.49
C ASP A 70 3.51 -21.52 -11.09
N CYS A 71 4.09 -20.63 -10.28
CA CYS A 71 5.44 -20.72 -9.76
C CYS A 71 5.78 -22.09 -9.17
N ARG A 72 4.83 -22.74 -8.47
CA ARG A 72 4.99 -24.09 -7.91
C ARG A 72 5.32 -25.13 -8.99
N ASN A 73 4.66 -25.04 -10.15
CA ASN A 73 4.91 -25.93 -11.29
C ASN A 73 6.16 -25.52 -12.06
N LEU A 74 6.50 -24.24 -12.04
CA LEU A 74 7.62 -23.65 -12.77
C LEU A 74 8.93 -23.63 -11.97
N GLN A 75 9.01 -24.27 -10.79
CA GLN A 75 10.22 -24.24 -9.94
C GLN A 75 11.48 -24.76 -10.68
N TYR A 76 11.30 -25.69 -11.63
CA TYR A 76 12.41 -26.22 -12.43
C TYR A 76 13.05 -25.14 -13.33
N LEU A 77 12.30 -24.08 -13.67
CA LEU A 77 12.78 -22.96 -14.47
C LEU A 77 13.66 -22.00 -13.67
N CYS A 78 13.69 -22.08 -12.34
CA CYS A 78 14.60 -21.28 -11.52
C CYS A 78 16.07 -21.54 -11.86
N ASN A 79 16.40 -22.78 -12.26
CA ASN A 79 17.75 -23.19 -12.69
C ASN A 79 18.00 -22.96 -14.19
N SER A 80 16.98 -22.56 -14.96
CA SER A 80 17.12 -22.32 -16.40
C SER A 80 17.55 -20.87 -16.65
N PRO A 81 18.70 -20.61 -17.29
CA PRO A 81 19.21 -19.25 -17.48
C PRO A 81 18.25 -18.37 -18.30
N LEU A 82 17.52 -18.95 -19.24
CA LEU A 82 16.54 -18.26 -20.09
C LEU A 82 15.33 -17.74 -19.30
N TYR A 83 14.91 -18.46 -18.26
CA TYR A 83 13.71 -18.14 -17.49
C TYR A 83 14.02 -17.59 -16.09
N SER A 84 15.28 -17.61 -15.67
CA SER A 84 15.75 -17.12 -14.37
C SER A 84 15.44 -15.65 -14.11
N ASP A 85 15.45 -14.80 -15.14
CA ASP A 85 15.09 -13.38 -15.03
C ASP A 85 13.58 -13.19 -14.78
N LEU A 86 12.77 -13.96 -15.52
CA LEU A 86 11.32 -13.96 -15.39
C LEU A 86 10.87 -14.56 -14.05
N MET A 87 11.54 -15.62 -13.59
CA MET A 87 11.34 -16.23 -12.27
C MET A 87 11.78 -15.29 -11.13
N ARG A 88 12.86 -14.51 -11.27
CA ARG A 88 13.22 -13.48 -10.27
C ARG A 88 12.17 -12.36 -10.15
N LYS A 89 11.50 -12.06 -11.26
CA LYS A 89 10.44 -11.04 -11.29
C LYS A 89 9.12 -11.59 -10.76
N GLN A 90 8.67 -12.75 -11.24
CA GLN A 90 7.35 -13.31 -10.94
C GLN A 90 7.35 -14.32 -9.78
N CYS A 91 8.38 -15.14 -9.62
CA CYS A 91 8.40 -16.31 -8.71
C CYS A 91 9.57 -16.30 -7.71
N ARG A 92 9.89 -15.10 -7.20
CA ARG A 92 11.02 -14.87 -6.28
C ARG A 92 10.96 -15.71 -5.01
N LYS A 93 9.74 -16.00 -4.50
CA LYS A 93 9.52 -16.82 -3.31
C LYS A 93 9.78 -18.30 -3.60
N THR A 94 9.19 -18.82 -4.68
CA THR A 94 9.35 -20.23 -5.05
C THR A 94 10.80 -20.58 -5.40
N CYS A 95 11.54 -19.64 -6.00
CA CYS A 95 12.95 -19.86 -6.37
C CYS A 95 13.97 -19.51 -5.27
N GLY A 96 13.55 -18.97 -4.12
CA GLY A 96 14.48 -18.57 -3.06
C GLY A 96 15.40 -17.41 -3.44
N PHE A 97 14.91 -16.47 -4.25
CA PHE A 97 15.63 -15.23 -4.60
C PHE A 97 15.34 -14.07 -3.64
N CYS A 98 14.62 -14.35 -2.55
CA CYS A 98 14.83 -13.69 -1.26
C CYS A 98 15.45 -14.72 -0.30
#